data_AF-A0A7W0VFM6-F1
#
_entry.id   AF-A0A7W0VFM6-F1
#
_cell.length_a   1.000
_cell.length_b   1.000
_cell.length_c   1.000
_cell.angle_alpha   90.00
_cell.angle_beta   90.00
_cell.angle_gamma   90.00
#
_symmetry.space_group_name_H-M   'P 1'
#
loop_
_entity.id
_entity.type
_entity.pdbx_description
1 polymer ?
#
loop_
_entity_poly.entity_id
_entity_poly.type
_entity_poly.pdbx_seq_one_letter_code
_entity_poly.pdbx_strand_id
1 'polypeptide(L)'
;ASLARTVTRLGGSGLMPDQTTALVSYLAVLPPPRPPTLDHAAVARGKQVFDGAGGCVECHSGPRFTDGTRHRFKSTLELADTPSLIGLSASAPYYHDGSAETLEVLVGGGGEVHGMGDMSELSPAQRADLAVFLSSL
;
A
#
# COMPACT_ATOMS: atom_id res chain seq x y z
N ALA A 1 -10.92 11.40 -15.90
CA ALA A 1 -11.52 11.31 -17.26
C ALA A 1 -11.59 9.82 -17.63
N SER A 2 -12.79 9.26 -17.60
CA SER A 2 -13.04 7.83 -17.36
C SER A 2 -12.63 6.90 -18.50
N LEU A 3 -12.03 5.77 -18.14
CA LEU A 3 -11.75 4.59 -18.98
C LEU A 3 -12.91 4.26 -19.95
N ALA A 4 -14.16 4.48 -19.52
CA ALA A 4 -15.34 4.30 -20.33
C ALA A 4 -15.32 5.08 -21.66
N ARG A 5 -14.85 6.34 -21.66
CA ARG A 5 -14.77 7.15 -22.89
C ARG A 5 -13.71 6.64 -23.86
N THR A 6 -12.63 6.07 -23.34
CA THR A 6 -11.57 5.45 -24.15
C THR A 6 -12.07 4.16 -24.78
N VAL A 7 -12.76 3.31 -23.99
CA VAL A 7 -13.36 2.06 -24.47
C VAL A 7 -14.36 2.33 -25.61
N THR A 8 -15.24 3.32 -25.45
CA THR A 8 -16.20 3.69 -26.50
C THR A 8 -15.54 4.25 -27.76
N ARG A 9 -14.48 5.09 -27.65
CA ARG A 9 -13.77 5.63 -28.83
C ARG A 9 -13.07 4.57 -29.66
N LEU A 10 -12.64 3.48 -29.05
CA LEU A 10 -12.00 2.35 -29.73
C LEU A 10 -13.02 1.31 -30.23
N GLY A 11 -14.32 1.62 -30.18
CA GLY A 11 -15.39 0.73 -30.64
C GLY A 11 -15.82 -0.34 -29.64
N GLY A 12 -15.36 -0.27 -28.39
CA GLY A 12 -15.78 -1.16 -27.32
C GLY A 12 -17.05 -0.70 -26.61
N SER A 13 -17.89 -1.64 -26.21
CA SER A 13 -19.13 -1.39 -25.43
C SER A 13 -18.95 -1.57 -23.92
N GLY A 14 -17.71 -1.75 -23.44
CA GLY A 14 -17.42 -2.14 -22.05
C GLY A 14 -17.39 -3.65 -21.88
N LEU A 15 -17.16 -4.09 -20.63
CA LEU A 15 -17.26 -5.51 -20.28
C LEU A 15 -18.73 -5.88 -20.12
N MET A 16 -19.13 -6.98 -20.75
CA MET A 16 -20.44 -7.57 -20.49
C MET A 16 -20.50 -8.16 -19.06
N PRO A 17 -21.69 -8.40 -18.48
CA PRO A 17 -21.80 -8.91 -17.11
C PRO A 17 -21.09 -10.25 -16.87
N ASP A 18 -21.15 -11.16 -17.85
CA ASP A 18 -20.43 -12.44 -17.84
C ASP A 18 -18.91 -12.24 -17.88
N GLN A 19 -18.42 -11.32 -18.72
CA GLN A 19 -17.01 -10.97 -18.80
C GLN A 19 -16.49 -10.32 -17.51
N THR A 20 -17.31 -9.48 -16.89
CA THR A 20 -17.00 -8.88 -15.57
C THR A 20 -16.93 -9.97 -14.51
N THR A 21 -17.87 -10.92 -14.50
CA THR A 21 -17.88 -12.04 -13.57
C THR A 21 -16.66 -12.95 -13.75
N ALA A 22 -16.29 -13.23 -15.00
CA ALA A 22 -15.10 -14.00 -15.33
C ALA A 22 -13.81 -13.30 -14.86
N LEU A 23 -13.71 -11.97 -15.08
CA LEU A 23 -12.56 -11.18 -14.63
C LEU A 23 -12.45 -11.16 -13.10
N VAL A 24 -13.55 -10.94 -12.38
CA VAL A 24 -13.58 -10.98 -10.91
C VAL A 24 -13.15 -12.37 -10.41
N SER A 25 -13.66 -13.43 -11.03
CA SER A 25 -13.31 -14.81 -10.66
C SER A 25 -11.83 -15.11 -10.88
N TYR A 26 -11.25 -14.61 -11.98
CA TYR A 26 -9.82 -14.72 -12.25
C TYR A 26 -8.98 -13.97 -11.23
N LEU A 27 -9.32 -12.70 -10.93
CA LEU A 27 -8.60 -11.88 -9.95
C LEU A 27 -8.65 -12.48 -8.54
N ALA A 28 -9.77 -13.11 -8.17
CA ALA A 28 -9.95 -13.71 -6.85
C ALA A 28 -9.05 -14.93 -6.58
N VAL A 29 -8.52 -15.57 -7.62
CA VAL A 29 -7.65 -16.76 -7.50
C VAL A 29 -6.18 -16.48 -7.83
N LEU A 30 -5.83 -15.22 -8.12
CA LEU A 30 -4.44 -14.87 -8.32
C LEU A 30 -3.62 -15.14 -7.05
N PRO A 31 -2.46 -15.82 -7.16
CA PRO A 31 -1.60 -16.02 -6.02
C PRO A 31 -1.04 -14.66 -5.55
N PRO A 32 -0.80 -14.48 -4.24
CA PRO A 32 -0.10 -13.31 -3.76
C PRO A 32 1.33 -13.27 -4.36
N PRO A 33 1.90 -12.07 -4.56
CA PRO A 33 3.29 -11.95 -4.96
C PRO A 33 4.19 -12.61 -3.91
N ARG A 34 5.29 -13.21 -4.37
CA ARG A 34 6.28 -13.81 -3.47
C ARG A 34 7.06 -12.70 -2.77
N PRO A 35 7.11 -12.66 -1.43
CA PRO A 35 7.93 -11.69 -0.73
C PRO A 35 9.43 -11.98 -0.98
N PRO A 36 10.29 -10.96 -0.97
CA PRO A 36 11.74 -11.13 -1.07
C PRO A 36 12.29 -11.92 0.14
N THR A 37 13.50 -12.46 -0.02
CA THR A 37 14.25 -13.01 1.12
C THR A 37 14.82 -11.86 1.94
N LEU A 38 14.55 -11.84 3.24
CA LEU A 38 14.88 -10.74 4.14
C LEU A 38 15.54 -11.24 5.43
N ASP A 39 16.20 -10.35 6.17
CA ASP A 39 16.70 -10.66 7.51
C ASP A 39 15.52 -10.77 8.50
N HIS A 40 15.31 -11.96 9.06
CA HIS A 40 14.23 -12.22 10.00
C HIS A 40 14.33 -11.37 11.27
N ALA A 41 15.55 -11.05 11.72
CA ALA A 41 15.74 -10.21 12.89
C ALA A 41 15.31 -8.76 12.60
N ALA A 42 15.66 -8.23 11.43
CA ALA A 42 15.19 -6.92 10.98
C ALA A 42 13.67 -6.88 10.79
N VAL A 43 13.06 -7.91 10.19
CA VAL A 43 11.59 -8.02 10.07
C VAL A 43 10.92 -7.96 11.44
N ALA A 44 11.45 -8.69 12.44
CA ALA A 44 10.90 -8.69 13.79
C ALA A 44 11.00 -7.31 14.46
N ARG A 45 12.14 -6.60 14.33
CA ARG A 45 12.30 -5.24 14.86
C ARG A 45 11.39 -4.24 14.14
N GLY A 46 11.27 -4.35 12.82
CA GLY A 46 10.39 -3.51 12.02
C GLY A 46 8.92 -3.68 12.39
N LYS A 47 8.49 -4.92 12.69
CA LYS A 47 7.15 -5.18 13.20
C LYS A 47 6.90 -4.48 14.55
N GLN A 48 7.88 -4.46 15.45
CA GLN A 48 7.73 -3.73 16.72
C GLN A 48 7.57 -2.23 16.51
N VAL A 49 8.26 -1.66 15.51
CA VAL A 49 8.06 -0.25 15.12
C VAL A 49 6.66 -0.05 14.56
N PHE A 50 6.20 -0.92 13.66
CA PHE A 50 4.88 -0.86 13.03
C PHE A 50 3.73 -0.94 14.05
N ASP A 51 3.82 -1.86 15.01
CA ASP A 51 2.81 -2.08 16.05
C ASP A 51 2.84 -1.01 17.15
N GLY A 52 3.95 -0.29 17.29
CA GLY A 52 4.22 0.63 18.40
C GLY A 52 4.45 2.05 17.94
N ALA A 53 5.70 2.50 18.04
CA ALA A 53 6.09 3.91 17.84
C ALA A 53 5.76 4.48 16.45
N GLY A 54 5.55 3.64 15.43
CA GLY A 54 5.15 4.07 14.10
C GLY A 54 3.64 4.30 13.93
N GLY A 55 2.79 3.89 14.87
CA GLY A 55 1.34 4.08 14.82
C GLY A 55 0.64 3.45 13.62
N CYS A 56 1.32 2.63 12.82
CA CYS A 56 0.85 2.19 11.52
C CYS A 56 -0.42 1.32 11.62
N VAL A 57 -0.54 0.58 12.72
CA VAL A 57 -1.69 -0.28 13.03
C VAL A 57 -3.00 0.48 13.21
N GLU A 58 -2.99 1.80 13.43
CA GLU A 58 -4.23 2.58 13.58
C GLU A 58 -5.11 2.49 12.33
N CYS A 59 -4.48 2.46 11.15
CA CYS A 59 -5.16 2.29 9.86
C CYS A 59 -4.85 0.92 9.23
N HIS A 60 -3.60 0.45 9.31
CA HIS A 60 -3.16 -0.79 8.68
C HIS A 60 -3.25 -1.99 9.64
N SER A 61 -4.46 -2.33 10.06
CA SER A 61 -4.74 -3.39 11.04
C SER A 61 -5.24 -4.71 10.42
N GLY A 62 -5.34 -5.73 11.27
CA GLY A 62 -5.96 -7.00 10.91
C GLY A 62 -5.15 -7.86 9.94
N PRO A 63 -5.72 -8.98 9.46
CA PRO A 63 -4.98 -9.99 8.68
C PRO A 63 -4.56 -9.53 7.29
N ARG A 64 -5.10 -8.41 6.80
CA ARG A 64 -4.75 -7.82 5.51
C ARG A 64 -4.04 -6.47 5.64
N PHE A 65 -3.70 -6.05 6.87
CA PHE A 65 -3.04 -4.76 7.14
C PHE A 65 -3.80 -3.57 6.52
N THR A 66 -5.11 -3.56 6.73
CA THR A 66 -6.04 -2.50 6.33
C THR A 66 -7.29 -2.62 7.19
N ASP A 67 -7.81 -1.47 7.62
CA ASP A 67 -9.11 -1.36 8.28
C ASP A 67 -10.28 -1.36 7.28
N GLY A 68 -10.00 -1.26 5.97
CA GLY A 68 -11.01 -1.20 4.92
C GLY A 68 -11.84 0.09 4.93
N THR A 69 -11.36 1.15 5.58
CA THR A 69 -12.07 2.44 5.67
C THR A 69 -11.35 3.55 4.91
N ARG A 70 -11.93 4.76 4.94
CA ARG A 70 -11.40 5.96 4.30
C ARG A 70 -10.94 6.95 5.35
N HIS A 71 -9.71 7.46 5.18
CA HIS A 71 -9.13 8.45 6.07
C HIS A 71 -8.82 9.74 5.35
N ARG A 72 -8.86 10.85 6.08
CA ARG A 72 -8.27 12.11 5.64
C ARG A 72 -6.76 12.01 5.87
N PHE A 73 -5.99 12.25 4.82
CA PHE A 73 -4.53 12.39 4.90
C PHE A 73 -4.13 13.67 4.16
N LYS A 74 -3.00 14.27 4.52
CA LYS A 74 -2.57 15.54 3.91
C LYS A 74 -2.02 15.30 2.51
N SER A 75 -2.91 15.16 1.53
CA SER A 75 -2.52 15.05 0.13
C SER A 75 -3.46 15.82 -0.79
N THR A 76 -3.29 15.63 -2.10
CA THR A 76 -4.20 16.12 -3.14
C THR A 76 -5.58 15.44 -3.10
N LEU A 77 -5.74 14.35 -2.36
CA LEU A 77 -7.00 13.66 -2.15
C LEU A 77 -7.56 13.99 -0.76
N GLU A 78 -8.82 14.41 -0.71
CA GLU A 78 -9.51 14.72 0.55
C GLU A 78 -9.72 13.47 1.42
N LEU A 79 -9.97 12.32 0.79
CA LEU A 79 -10.11 11.01 1.42
C LEU A 79 -9.40 9.96 0.55
N ALA A 80 -8.73 9.01 1.19
CA ALA A 80 -8.23 7.80 0.53
C ALA A 80 -8.65 6.55 1.30
N ASP A 81 -8.89 5.48 0.56
CA ASP A 81 -9.03 4.12 1.09
C ASP A 81 -7.69 3.67 1.65
N THR A 82 -7.68 3.05 2.84
CA THR A 82 -6.48 2.39 3.38
C THR A 82 -6.15 1.16 2.53
N PRO A 83 -5.09 1.14 1.71
CA PRO A 83 -4.77 -0.04 0.93
C PRO A 83 -4.31 -1.19 1.85
N SER A 84 -4.55 -2.42 1.42
CA SER A 84 -3.90 -3.59 2.04
C SER A 84 -2.39 -3.50 1.83
N LEU A 85 -1.61 -3.84 2.86
CA LEU A 85 -0.15 -3.93 2.73
C LEU A 85 0.33 -5.32 2.28
N ILE A 86 -0.58 -6.27 2.02
CA ILE A 86 -0.19 -7.60 1.54
C ILE A 86 0.33 -7.50 0.11
N GLY A 87 1.55 -7.99 -0.10
CA GLY A 87 2.25 -7.91 -1.38
C GLY A 87 2.79 -6.52 -1.72
N LEU A 88 2.95 -5.65 -0.72
CA LEU A 88 3.37 -4.26 -0.90
C LEU A 88 4.68 -4.15 -1.67
N SER A 89 5.63 -5.07 -1.45
CA SER A 89 6.93 -5.05 -2.14
C SER A 89 6.83 -5.14 -3.67
N ALA A 90 5.69 -5.58 -4.21
CA ALA A 90 5.47 -5.74 -5.65
C ALA A 90 4.73 -4.56 -6.30
N SER A 91 4.42 -3.50 -5.54
CA SER A 91 3.54 -2.42 -6.00
C SER A 91 4.24 -1.06 -6.15
N ALA A 92 5.57 -1.00 -6.14
CA ALA A 92 6.29 0.25 -6.37
C ALA A 92 5.95 0.87 -7.75
N PRO A 93 5.92 2.21 -7.88
CA PRO A 93 6.11 3.21 -6.82
C PRO A 93 4.88 3.37 -5.91
N TYR A 94 5.10 3.89 -4.70
CA TYR A 94 4.10 4.00 -3.64
C TYR A 94 3.41 5.39 -3.61
N TYR A 95 2.37 5.49 -2.78
CA TYR A 95 1.34 6.54 -2.79
C TYR A 95 0.46 6.54 -4.04
N HIS A 96 -0.67 7.25 -3.97
CA HIS A 96 -1.65 7.33 -5.06
C HIS A 96 -1.13 8.07 -6.30
N ASP A 97 -0.08 8.88 -6.14
CA ASP A 97 0.57 9.64 -7.21
C ASP A 97 1.94 9.07 -7.62
N GLY A 98 2.40 7.98 -6.98
CA GLY A 98 3.68 7.36 -7.28
C GLY A 98 4.91 8.16 -6.81
N SER A 99 4.73 9.11 -5.90
CA SER A 99 5.78 10.01 -5.42
C SER A 99 6.89 9.35 -4.60
N ALA A 100 6.66 8.15 -4.06
CA ALA A 100 7.68 7.41 -3.33
C ALA A 100 8.17 6.21 -4.14
N GLU A 101 9.38 6.30 -4.69
CA GLU A 101 9.94 5.22 -5.53
C GLU A 101 10.28 3.95 -4.73
N THR A 102 10.63 4.08 -3.45
CA THR A 102 11.05 2.98 -2.57
C THR A 102 10.37 3.03 -1.20
N LEU A 103 10.41 1.91 -0.46
CA LEU A 103 9.85 1.86 0.90
C LEU A 103 10.60 2.77 1.86
N GLU A 104 11.91 2.92 1.67
CA GLU A 104 12.75 3.84 2.45
C GLU A 104 12.33 5.30 2.24
N VAL A 105 11.98 5.67 0.99
CA VAL A 105 11.43 7.01 0.70
C VAL A 105 10.06 7.19 1.37
N LEU A 106 9.21 6.15 1.30
CA LEU A 106 7.87 6.16 1.92
C LEU A 106 7.93 6.37 3.44
N VAL A 107 8.77 5.60 4.15
CA VAL A 107 8.89 5.66 5.63
C VAL A 107 9.85 6.75 6.13
N GLY A 108 10.66 7.34 5.24
CA GLY A 108 11.59 8.41 5.54
C GLY A 108 10.93 9.79 5.50
N GLY A 109 10.85 10.37 4.30
CA GLY A 109 10.37 11.74 4.08
C GLY A 109 8.96 11.84 3.50
N GLY A 110 8.47 10.78 2.84
CA GLY A 110 7.17 10.80 2.16
C GLY A 110 5.96 10.84 3.11
N GLY A 111 6.02 10.13 4.24
CA GLY A 111 4.86 10.03 5.15
C GLY A 111 4.47 11.33 5.84
N GLU A 112 5.43 12.23 6.07
CA GLU A 112 5.15 13.60 6.57
C GLU A 112 4.57 14.49 5.47
N VAL A 113 5.11 14.39 4.24
CA VAL A 113 4.68 15.18 3.08
C VAL A 113 3.25 14.83 2.66
N HIS A 114 2.88 13.55 2.74
CA HIS A 114 1.54 13.06 2.43
C HIS A 114 0.64 12.92 3.69
N GLY A 115 1.15 13.21 4.88
CA GLY A 115 0.42 13.14 6.14
C GLY A 115 -0.21 11.77 6.45
N MET A 116 0.51 10.69 6.15
CA MET A 116 0.12 9.31 6.45
C MET A 116 0.37 8.96 7.93
N GLY A 117 1.31 9.63 8.58
CA GLY A 117 1.64 9.48 9.98
C GLY A 117 2.80 10.39 10.37
N ASP A 118 2.93 10.70 11.66
CA ASP A 118 4.10 11.38 12.20
C ASP A 118 5.16 10.33 12.54
N MET A 119 6.23 10.32 11.76
CA MET A 119 7.36 9.40 11.96
C MET A 119 8.59 10.14 12.49
N SER A 120 8.49 11.42 12.84
CA SER A 120 9.62 12.28 13.24
C SER A 120 10.45 11.70 14.39
N GLU A 121 9.79 10.97 15.30
CA GLU A 121 10.39 10.30 16.46
C GLU A 121 11.12 8.98 16.11
N LEU A 122 10.98 8.46 14.89
CA LEU A 122 11.67 7.25 14.46
C LEU A 122 13.11 7.56 14.02
N SER A 123 14.07 6.87 14.66
CA SER A 123 15.47 6.90 14.24
C SER A 123 15.68 6.31 12.84
N PRO A 124 16.79 6.64 12.15
CA PRO A 124 17.10 6.07 10.85
C PRO A 124 17.12 4.52 10.84
N ALA A 125 17.60 3.91 11.92
CA ALA A 125 17.62 2.45 12.06
C ALA A 125 16.20 1.86 12.18
N GLN A 126 15.32 2.49 12.96
CA GLN A 126 13.91 2.06 13.08
C GLN A 126 13.17 2.19 11.75
N ARG A 127 13.43 3.25 10.97
CA ARG A 127 12.85 3.43 9.63
C ARG A 127 13.35 2.37 8.65
N ALA A 128 14.64 2.03 8.70
CA ALA A 128 15.19 0.96 7.87
C ALA A 128 14.58 -0.41 8.22
N ASP A 129 14.49 -0.76 9.51
CA ASP A 129 13.84 -1.99 9.95
C ASP A 129 12.34 -2.01 9.58
N LEU A 130 11.64 -0.88 9.68
CA LEU A 130 10.25 -0.74 9.27
C LEU A 130 10.08 -1.00 7.76
N ALA A 131 10.94 -0.44 6.91
CA ALA A 131 10.93 -0.71 5.47
C ALA A 131 11.14 -2.20 5.17
N VAL A 132 12.03 -2.88 5.90
CA VAL A 132 12.22 -4.33 5.78
C VAL A 132 10.97 -5.10 6.17
N PHE A 133 10.32 -4.75 7.29
CA PHE A 133 9.05 -5.37 7.67
C PHE A 133 7.96 -5.16 6.61
N LEU A 134 7.80 -3.94 6.10
CA LEU A 134 6.83 -3.63 5.04
C LEU A 134 7.09 -4.43 3.74
N SER A 135 8.35 -4.69 3.42
CA SER A 135 8.74 -5.51 2.27
C SER A 135 8.41 -7.01 2.46
N SER A 136 8.18 -7.44 3.71
CA SER A 136 7.87 -8.84 4.03
C SER A 136 6.38 -9.20 3.92
N LEU A 137 5.51 -8.20 3.79
CA LEU A 137 4.06 -8.33 3.72
C LEU A 137 3.57 -8.62 2.30
#